data_AF-A0A964HHE5-F1
#
_entry.id   AF-A0A964HHE5-F1
#
_cell.length_a   1.000
_cell.length_b   1.000
_cell.length_c   1.000
_cell.angle_alpha   90.00
_cell.angle_beta   90.00
_cell.angle_gamma   90.00
#
_symmetry.space_group_name_H-M   'P 1'
#
loop_
_entity.id
_entity.type
_entity.pdbx_description
1 polymer ?
#
loop_
_entity_poly.entity_id
_entity_poly.type
_entity_poly.pdbx_seq_one_letter_code
_entity_poly.pdbx_strand_id
1 'polypeptide(L)' 'VSYTLRLSRPEEQAISLQATVDAGTAQVYWFADEKYLGAAPRGRSLSWQPPGPGHFVLRAVDDNGRADSREVAVSVAQ' A
#
# COMPACT_ATOMS: atom_id res chain seq x y z
N VAL A 1 5.79 -10.31 0.18
CA VAL A 1 4.83 -10.32 1.33
C VAL A 1 3.54 -10.98 0.86
N SER A 2 2.75 -11.64 1.71
CA SER A 2 1.46 -12.22 1.32
C SER A 2 0.33 -11.68 2.21
N TYR A 3 -0.83 -11.39 1.61
CA TYR A 3 -2.04 -10.91 2.27
C TYR A 3 -3.26 -11.72 1.84
N THR A 4 -4.22 -11.92 2.74
CA THR A 4 -5.38 -12.77 2.48
C THR A 4 -6.69 -12.04 2.73
N LEU A 5 -7.50 -11.90 1.68
CA LEU A 5 -8.84 -11.33 1.68
C LEU A 5 -9.86 -12.34 2.21
N ARG A 6 -10.83 -11.87 3.01
CA ARG A 6 -11.88 -12.70 3.62
C ARG A 6 -13.26 -12.32 3.08
N LEU A 7 -13.84 -13.16 2.23
CA LEU A 7 -15.09 -12.86 1.47
C LEU A 7 -16.29 -12.47 2.35
N SER A 8 -16.31 -12.86 3.62
CA SER A 8 -17.40 -12.58 4.55
C SER A 8 -17.52 -11.11 4.96
N ARG A 9 -16.47 -10.30 4.78
CA ARG A 9 -16.44 -8.87 5.18
C ARG A 9 -15.59 -8.03 4.22
N PRO A 10 -16.15 -7.60 3.06
CA PRO A 10 -15.42 -6.85 2.03
C PRO A 10 -14.83 -5.53 2.55
N GLU A 11 -15.55 -4.84 3.43
CA GLU A 11 -15.15 -3.55 4.00
C GLU A 11 -14.02 -3.63 5.05
N GLU A 12 -13.74 -4.81 5.61
CA GLU A 12 -12.63 -5.05 6.54
C GLU A 12 -11.32 -5.47 5.84
N GLN A 13 -11.30 -5.54 4.50
CA GLN A 13 -10.17 -6.09 3.73
C GLN A 13 -9.08 -5.09 3.35
N ALA A 14 -8.98 -3.95 4.03
CA ALA A 14 -7.98 -2.94 3.70
C ALA A 14 -6.60 -3.27 4.30
N ILE A 15 -5.56 -3.13 3.49
CA ILE A 15 -4.16 -3.24 3.88
C ILE A 15 -3.67 -1.85 4.31
N SER A 16 -3.14 -1.75 5.53
CA SER A 16 -2.51 -0.52 6.03
C SER A 16 -1.08 -0.40 5.47
N LEU A 17 -0.85 0.62 4.66
CA LEU A 17 0.45 0.92 4.05
C LEU A 17 1.17 1.99 4.87
N GLN A 18 2.39 1.69 5.29
CA GLN A 18 3.24 2.59 6.06
C GLN A 18 4.68 2.54 5.55
N ALA A 19 5.33 3.70 5.55
CA ALA A 19 6.73 3.84 5.19
C ALA A 19 7.45 4.64 6.28
N THR A 20 8.65 4.19 6.64
CA THR A 20 9.58 5.00 7.42
C THR A 20 10.38 5.87 6.44
N VAL A 21 10.39 7.17 6.68
CA VAL A 21 11.03 8.16 5.81
C VAL A 21 11.90 9.10 6.63
N ASP A 22 12.81 9.81 5.98
CA ASP A 22 13.68 10.79 6.63
C ASP A 22 12.88 11.93 7.25
N ALA A 23 13.47 12.59 8.25
CA ALA A 23 12.83 13.72 8.95
C ALA A 23 12.55 14.95 8.06
N GLY A 24 13.09 15.00 6.84
CA GLY A 24 12.80 16.04 5.86
C GLY A 24 11.52 15.81 5.05
N THR A 25 11.02 14.58 4.97
CA THR A 25 9.90 14.19 4.09
C THR A 25 8.56 14.57 4.66
N ALA A 26 7.76 15.42 4.02
CA ALA A 26 6.42 15.75 4.51
C ALA A 26 5.39 14.68 4.13
N GLN A 27 5.47 14.16 2.91
CA GLN A 27 4.46 13.28 2.31
C GLN A 27 5.07 12.02 1.67
N VAL A 28 4.29 10.95 1.68
CA VAL A 28 4.56 9.72 0.92
C VAL A 28 3.40 9.45 -0.03
N TYR A 29 3.71 9.28 -1.30
CA TYR A 29 2.80 8.96 -2.39
C TYR A 29 2.83 7.45 -2.65
N TRP A 30 1.65 6.82 -2.68
CA TRP A 30 1.50 5.38 -2.77
C TRP A 30 0.96 4.96 -4.12
N PHE A 31 1.53 3.88 -4.65
CA PHE A 31 1.12 3.27 -5.91
C PHE A 31 0.98 1.76 -5.76
N ALA A 32 0.00 1.17 -6.46
CA ALA A 32 -0.04 -0.25 -6.76
C ALA A 32 0.17 -0.41 -8.26
N ASP A 33 1.30 -1.02 -8.62
CA ASP A 33 1.82 -1.04 -9.98
C ASP A 33 1.94 0.39 -10.54
N GLU A 34 1.16 0.72 -11.57
CA GLU A 34 1.12 2.03 -12.19
C GLU A 34 -0.02 2.93 -11.65
N LYS A 35 -0.87 2.41 -10.75
CA LYS A 35 -2.04 3.12 -10.24
C LYS A 35 -1.70 3.89 -8.97
N TYR A 36 -1.97 5.20 -9.00
CA TYR A 36 -1.90 6.05 -7.82
C TYR A 36 -3.02 5.72 -6.84
N LEU A 37 -2.65 5.50 -5.57
CA LEU A 37 -3.57 5.14 -4.48
C LEU A 37 -3.91 6.35 -3.59
N GLY A 38 -3.03 7.33 -3.53
CA GLY A 38 -3.14 8.49 -2.65
C GLY A 38 -1.82 8.82 -1.96
N ALA A 39 -1.89 9.76 -1.00
CA ALA A 39 -0.75 10.16 -0.21
C ALA A 39 -1.06 10.13 1.29
N ALA A 40 -0.04 9.91 2.11
CA ALA A 40 -0.13 9.99 3.56
C ALA A 40 1.03 10.83 4.12
N PRO A 41 0.80 11.65 5.16
CA PRO A 41 1.87 12.35 5.85
C PRO A 41 2.87 11.38 6.46
N ARG A 42 4.09 11.86 6.72
CA ARG A 42 5.10 11.10 7.47
C ARG A 42 4.50 10.45 8.73
N GLY A 43 4.80 9.17 8.96
CA GLY A 43 4.32 8.43 10.12
C GLY A 43 2.82 8.13 10.16
N ARG A 44 2.08 8.41 9.08
CA ARG A 44 0.67 8.02 8.94
C ARG A 44 0.52 6.93 7.89
N SER A 45 -0.51 6.11 8.05
CA SER A 45 -0.83 5.03 7.12
C SER A 45 -1.78 5.47 6.02
N LEU A 46 -1.66 4.84 4.85
CA LEU A 46 -2.69 4.86 3.81
C LEU A 46 -3.42 3.52 3.81
N SER A 47 -4.75 3.56 3.75
CA SER A 47 -5.59 2.36 3.66
C SER A 47 -5.78 1.98 2.20
N TRP A 48 -5.29 0.81 1.79
CA TRP A 48 -5.44 0.30 0.42
C TRP A 48 -6.33 -0.92 0.39
N GLN A 49 -7.38 -0.89 -0.42
CA GLN A 49 -8.20 -2.06 -0.73
C GLN A 49 -7.75 -2.63 -2.09
N PRO A 50 -7.16 -3.83 -2.13
CA PRO A 50 -6.81 -4.47 -3.39
C PRO A 50 -8.08 -4.72 -4.22
N PRO A 51 -8.03 -4.55 -5.55
CA PRO A 51 -9.20 -4.78 -6.41
C PRO A 51 -9.60 -6.27 -6.49
N GLY A 52 -8.72 -7.18 -6.06
CA GLY A 52 -8.93 -8.63 -6.06
C GLY A 52 -7.65 -9.39 -5.73
N PRO A 53 -7.67 -10.74 -5.76
CA PRO A 53 -6.46 -11.55 -5.65
C PRO A 53 -5.53 -11.34 -6.84
N GLY A 54 -4.22 -11.46 -6.61
CA GLY A 54 -3.18 -11.22 -7.61
C GLY A 54 -1.86 -10.81 -6.99
N HIS A 55 -0.86 -10.57 -7.83
CA HIS A 55 0.43 -10.00 -7.44
C HIS A 55 0.44 -8.52 -7.78
N PHE A 56 0.87 -7.70 -6.83
CA PHE A 56 0.97 -6.25 -6.98
C PHE A 56 2.35 -5.78 -6.52
N VAL A 57 2.92 -4.80 -7.21
CA VAL A 57 4.09 -4.07 -6.73
C VAL A 57 3.61 -2.80 -6.03
N LEU A 58 3.73 -2.76 -4.71
CA LEU A 58 3.48 -1.53 -3.96
C LEU A 58 4.73 -0.67 -3.97
N ARG A 59 4.58 0.60 -4.35
CA ARG A 59 5.64 1.60 -4.33
C ARG A 59 5.27 2.77 -3.42
N ALA A 60 6.19 3.14 -2.54
CA ALA A 60 6.15 4.39 -1.80
C ALA A 60 7.17 5.34 -2.40
N VAL A 61 6.77 6.58 -2.69
CA VAL A 61 7.64 7.64 -3.19
C VAL A 61 7.51 8.84 -2.25
N ASP A 62 8.62 9.36 -1.73
CA ASP A 62 8.60 10.58 -0.93
C ASP A 62 8.56 11.85 -1.80
N ASP A 63 8.28 12.99 -1.18
CA ASP A 63 8.28 14.31 -1.81
C ASP A 63 9.66 14.80 -2.30
N ASN A 64 10.72 14.05 -2.01
CA ASN A 64 12.06 14.26 -2.55
C ASN A 64 12.38 13.30 -3.72
N GLY A 65 11.41 12.46 -4.12
CA GLY A 65 11.53 11.49 -5.21
C GLY A 65 12.23 10.18 -4.85
N ARG A 66 12.58 9.93 -3.58
CA ARG A 66 13.12 8.65 -3.13
C ARG A 66 12.01 7.61 -3.09
N ALA A 67 12.32 6.37 -3.44
CA ALA A 67 11.32 5.31 -3.50
C ALA A 67 11.80 3.97 -2.92
N ASP A 68 10.87 3.21 -2.34
CA ASP A 68 10.99 1.77 -2.06
C ASP A 68 9.84 1.02 -2.75
N SER A 69 10.05 -0.26 -3.06
CA SER A 69 9.02 -1.10 -3.69
C SER A 69 8.99 -2.51 -3.10
N ARG A 70 7.79 -3.07 -2.93
CA ARG A 70 7.57 -4.40 -2.36
C ARG A 70 6.52 -5.16 -3.16
N GLU A 71 6.83 -6.41 -3.49
CA GLU A 71 5.84 -7.33 -4.07
C GLU A 71 4.91 -7.89 -2.98
N VAL A 72 3.61 -7.81 -3.25
CA VAL A 72 2.54 -8.31 -2.39
C VAL A 72 1.67 -9.29 -3.19
N ALA A 73 1.62 -10.54 -2.72
CA ALA A 73 0.69 -11.55 -3.23
C ALA A 73 -0.60 -11.50 -2.40
N VAL A 74 -1.71 -11.11 -3.03
CA VAL A 74 -3.05 -11.08 -2.45
C VAL A 74 -3.79 -12.35 -2.85
N SER A 75 -4.31 -13.08 -1.89
CA SER A 75 -5.10 -14.30 -2.11
C SER A 75 -6.44 -14.21 -1.37
N VAL A 76 -7.39 -15.07 -1.71
CA VAL A 76 -8.67 -15.15 -1.00
C VAL A 76 -8.64 -16.39 -0.11
N ALA A 77 -8.96 -16.24 1.18
CA ALA A 77 -9.27 -17.39 2.03
C ALA A 77 -10.71 -17.81 1.80
N GLN A 78 -10.91 -19.11 1.59
CA GLN A 78 -12.22 -19.75 1.56
C GLN A 78 -12.83 -19.85 2.96
#